data_AF-M5RNV0-F1
#
_entry.id   AF-M5RNV0-F1
#
_cell.length_a   1.000
_cell.length_b   1.000
_cell.length_c   1.000
_cell.angle_alpha   90.00
_cell.angle_beta   90.00
_cell.angle_gamma   90.00
#
_symmetry.space_group_name_H-M   'P 1'
#
loop_
_entity.id
_entity.type
_entity.pdbx_description
1 polymer ?
#
loop_
_entity_poly.entity_id
_entity_poly.type
_entity_poly.pdbx_seq_one_letter_code
_entity_poly.pdbx_strand_id
1 'polypeptide(L)'
;MPVISRRLRDFLTQLECKFESFELETSQLVGDESFYFVNLLESLDCFDRQSSMFVERGGFATSISKLRLANIDHKIEPPVYRISKTIPALTAVSDVSSTSIIEQGFTGFSLVKPENWRNPALIT
;
A
#
# COMPACT_ATOMS: atom_id res chain seq x y z
N MET A 1 6.45 -0.83 -6.28
CA MET A 1 5.41 -1.87 -6.49
C MET A 1 5.88 -3.15 -5.83
N PRO A 2 5.02 -3.85 -5.09
CA PRO A 2 5.44 -4.99 -4.28
C PRO A 2 5.50 -6.29 -5.08
N VAL A 3 6.44 -7.15 -4.70
CA VAL A 3 6.40 -8.59 -4.96
C VAL A 3 5.68 -9.24 -3.79
N ILE A 4 4.71 -10.12 -4.05
CA ILE A 4 3.90 -10.78 -3.03
C ILE A 4 3.87 -12.30 -3.24
N SER A 5 3.60 -13.04 -2.17
CA SER A 5 3.39 -14.49 -2.26
C SER A 5 2.01 -14.82 -2.86
N ARG A 6 1.84 -16.06 -3.37
CA ARG A 6 0.55 -16.58 -3.80
C ARG A 6 -0.55 -16.37 -2.76
N ARG A 7 -0.25 -16.63 -1.48
CA ARG A 7 -1.21 -16.49 -0.36
C ARG A 7 -1.75 -15.07 -0.24
N LEU A 8 -0.88 -14.05 -0.35
CA LEU A 8 -1.31 -12.66 -0.31
C LEU A 8 -2.07 -12.27 -1.58
N ARG A 9 -1.67 -12.79 -2.75
CA ARG A 9 -2.38 -12.57 -4.02
C ARG A 9 -3.82 -13.11 -3.98
N ASP A 10 -4.00 -14.32 -3.45
CA ASP A 10 -5.32 -14.94 -3.34
C ASP A 10 -6.20 -14.19 -2.33
N PHE A 11 -5.61 -13.73 -1.23
CA PHE A 11 -6.31 -12.90 -0.26
C PHE A 11 -6.74 -11.53 -0.82
N LEU A 12 -5.89 -10.86 -1.62
CA LEU A 12 -6.29 -9.65 -2.33
C LEU A 12 -7.45 -9.91 -3.31
N THR A 13 -7.48 -11.10 -3.94
CA THR A 13 -8.59 -11.52 -4.79
C THR A 13 -9.89 -11.70 -3.99
N GLN A 14 -9.81 -12.31 -2.81
CA GLN A 14 -10.95 -12.49 -1.90
C GLN A 14 -11.50 -11.16 -1.39
N LEU A 15 -10.63 -10.17 -1.20
CA LEU A 15 -11.02 -8.81 -0.87
C LEU A 15 -11.57 -8.03 -2.08
N GLU A 16 -11.71 -8.65 -3.26
CA GLU A 16 -12.17 -7.98 -4.49
C GLU A 16 -11.30 -6.76 -4.85
N CYS A 17 -10.00 -6.78 -4.49
CA CYS A 17 -9.07 -5.75 -4.88
C CYS A 17 -8.88 -5.77 -6.40
N LYS A 18 -8.85 -4.61 -7.05
CA LYS A 18 -8.48 -4.53 -8.47
C LYS A 18 -6.97 -4.39 -8.62
N PHE A 19 -6.34 -5.45 -9.10
CA PHE A 19 -4.90 -5.50 -9.34
C PHE A 19 -4.58 -6.38 -10.55
N GLU A 20 -3.43 -6.13 -11.17
CA GLU A 20 -2.78 -7.06 -12.09
C GLU A 20 -1.69 -7.82 -11.33
N SER A 21 -1.57 -9.11 -11.61
CA SER A 21 -0.50 -9.95 -11.07
C SER A 21 0.22 -10.68 -12.18
N PHE A 22 1.54 -10.61 -12.16
CA PHE A 22 2.43 -11.32 -13.09
C PHE A 22 3.25 -12.31 -12.27
N GLU A 23 3.12 -13.59 -12.59
CA GLU A 23 3.91 -14.62 -11.94
C GLU A 23 5.39 -14.44 -12.26
N LEU A 24 6.23 -14.57 -11.24
CA LEU A 24 7.67 -14.47 -11.37
C LEU A 24 8.26 -15.87 -11.39
N GLU A 25 9.08 -16.17 -12.39
CA GLU A 25 9.87 -17.39 -12.41
C GLU A 25 10.99 -17.28 -11.36
N THR A 26 10.86 -18.05 -10.29
CA THR A 26 11.81 -18.07 -9.18
C THR A 26 12.74 -19.26 -9.31
N SER A 27 13.52 -19.31 -10.39
CA SER A 27 14.47 -20.39 -10.70
C SER A 27 15.58 -20.60 -9.64
N GLN A 28 15.61 -19.79 -8.58
CA GLN A 28 16.60 -19.84 -7.50
C GLN A 28 16.01 -19.79 -6.07
N LEU A 29 14.68 -19.76 -5.91
CA LEU A 29 14.08 -19.79 -4.57
C LEU A 29 13.78 -21.24 -4.17
N VAL A 30 14.31 -21.65 -3.02
CA VAL A 30 14.09 -22.99 -2.45
C VAL A 30 12.66 -23.06 -1.91
N GLY A 31 11.77 -23.77 -2.61
CA GLY A 31 10.40 -24.05 -2.16
C GLY A 31 9.37 -23.99 -3.29
N ASP A 32 8.24 -24.66 -3.10
CA ASP A 32 7.12 -24.74 -4.05
C ASP A 32 6.24 -23.46 -4.05
N GLU A 33 6.85 -22.31 -3.73
CA GLU A 33 6.16 -21.04 -3.53
C GLU A 33 6.27 -20.14 -4.77
N SER A 34 5.13 -19.90 -5.43
CA SER A 34 5.02 -18.88 -6.47
C SER A 34 4.97 -17.47 -5.87
N PHE A 35 5.75 -16.57 -6.47
CA PHE A 35 5.72 -15.13 -6.19
C PHE A 35 5.17 -14.37 -7.38
N TYR A 36 4.52 -13.25 -7.10
CA TYR A 36 3.86 -12.42 -8.10
C TYR A 36 4.31 -10.98 -7.95
N PHE A 37 4.66 -10.35 -9.06
CA PHE A 37 4.70 -8.90 -9.13
C PHE A 37 3.26 -8.38 -9.19
N VAL A 38 2.90 -7.43 -8.31
CA VAL A 38 1.54 -6.90 -8.25
C VAL A 38 1.49 -5.40 -8.51
N ASN A 39 0.60 -5.05 -9.44
CA ASN A 39 0.23 -3.68 -9.76
C ASN A 39 -1.20 -3.41 -9.28
N LEU A 40 -1.35 -2.61 -8.23
CA LEU A 40 -2.66 -2.14 -7.78
C LEU A 40 -3.21 -1.15 -8.82
N LEU A 41 -4.42 -1.41 -9.34
CA LEU A 41 -5.00 -0.57 -10.39
C LEU A 41 -5.62 0.69 -9.80
N GLU A 42 -6.29 0.55 -8.65
CA GLU A 42 -6.99 1.66 -8.02
C GLU A 42 -6.04 2.68 -7.39
N SER A 43 -6.37 3.94 -7.58
CA SER A 43 -5.65 5.09 -7.02
C SER A 43 -6.66 6.14 -6.57
N LEU A 44 -6.54 6.61 -5.33
CA LEU A 44 -7.42 7.63 -4.77
C LEU A 44 -6.66 8.94 -4.56
N ASP A 45 -7.29 10.08 -4.89
CA ASP A 45 -6.76 11.40 -4.58
C ASP A 45 -7.24 11.84 -3.18
N CYS A 46 -6.69 11.19 -2.16
CA CYS A 46 -7.05 11.41 -0.76
C CYS A 46 -5.91 12.04 0.06
N PHE A 47 -4.82 12.47 -0.57
CA PHE A 47 -3.71 13.12 0.13
C PHE A 47 -4.09 14.53 0.57
N ASP A 48 -4.18 14.77 1.88
CA ASP A 48 -4.50 16.10 2.42
C ASP A 48 -3.26 17.00 2.36
N ARG A 49 -3.19 17.83 1.32
CA ARG A 49 -2.09 18.80 1.11
C ARG A 49 -2.08 19.94 2.13
N GLN A 50 -3.20 20.24 2.78
CA GLN A 50 -3.30 21.34 3.74
C GLN A 50 -2.77 20.91 5.12
N SER A 51 -3.06 19.67 5.52
CA SER A 51 -2.71 19.18 6.87
C SER A 51 -1.45 18.32 6.93
N SER A 52 -0.92 17.88 5.79
CA SER A 52 0.32 17.09 5.66
C SER A 52 1.58 17.97 5.62
N MET A 53 2.74 17.38 5.92
CA MET A 53 4.05 18.02 5.77
C MET A 53 4.90 17.21 4.78
N PHE A 54 5.32 17.85 3.70
CA PHE A 54 6.01 17.22 2.57
C PHE A 54 6.77 18.26 1.74
N VAL A 55 7.58 17.79 0.79
CA VAL A 55 8.23 18.61 -0.22
C VAL A 55 7.52 18.39 -1.56
N GLU A 56 7.05 19.45 -2.20
CA GLU A 56 6.42 19.33 -3.51
C GLU A 56 7.47 19.36 -4.64
N ARG A 57 7.39 18.40 -5.56
CA ARG A 57 8.22 18.36 -6.79
C ARG A 57 7.39 17.86 -7.96
N GLY A 58 7.26 18.67 -9.01
CA GLY A 58 6.53 18.30 -10.22
C GLY A 58 5.06 17.94 -9.99
N GLY A 59 4.40 18.55 -8.99
CA GLY A 59 3.03 18.21 -8.61
C GLY A 59 2.89 16.98 -7.71
N PHE A 60 3.98 16.33 -7.33
CA PHE A 60 4.00 15.18 -6.41
C PHE A 60 4.44 15.58 -5.00
N ALA A 61 3.80 14.97 -4.01
CA ALA A 61 4.23 15.03 -2.62
C ALA A 61 5.41 14.06 -2.41
N THR A 62 6.57 14.62 -2.09
CA THR A 62 7.82 13.90 -1.83
C THR A 62 8.27 14.11 -0.39
N SER A 63 9.16 13.27 0.14
CA SER A 63 9.74 13.44 1.49
C SER A 63 8.67 13.70 2.58
N ILE A 64 7.61 12.90 2.57
CA ILE A 64 6.42 13.09 3.43
C ILE A 64 6.82 12.81 4.89
N SER A 65 6.85 13.85 5.70
CA SER A 65 7.21 13.80 7.14
C SER A 65 5.99 13.74 8.05
N LYS A 66 4.83 14.19 7.57
CA LYS A 66 3.53 14.04 8.24
C LYS A 66 2.48 13.71 7.19
N LEU A 67 1.80 12.59 7.37
CA LEU A 67 0.73 12.13 6.49
C LEU A 67 -0.64 12.43 7.12
N ARG A 68 -1.50 13.09 6.35
CA ARG A 68 -2.94 13.25 6.62
C ARG A 68 -3.69 12.93 5.34
N LEU A 69 -4.84 12.29 5.51
CA LEU A 69 -5.69 11.90 4.40
C LEU A 69 -7.02 12.63 4.54
N ALA A 70 -7.54 13.18 3.44
CA ALA A 70 -8.80 13.89 3.38
C ALA A 70 -9.94 12.95 2.96
N ASN A 71 -11.15 13.21 3.46
CA ASN A 71 -12.39 12.56 3.03
C ASN A 71 -12.32 11.02 3.07
N ILE A 72 -11.69 10.47 4.11
CA ILE A 72 -11.67 9.03 4.34
C ILE A 72 -12.81 8.64 5.27
N ASP A 73 -13.95 8.28 4.68
CA ASP A 73 -14.98 7.56 5.40
C ASP A 73 -14.50 6.13 5.70
N HIS A 74 -14.90 5.57 6.84
CA HIS A 74 -14.53 4.21 7.27
C HIS A 74 -15.04 3.08 6.34
N LYS A 75 -15.73 3.44 5.24
CA LYS A 75 -16.27 2.54 4.21
C LYS A 75 -15.70 2.83 2.81
N ILE A 76 -14.42 3.18 2.71
CA ILE A 76 -13.79 3.35 1.41
C ILE A 76 -13.70 2.03 0.68
N GLU A 77 -14.42 1.97 -0.44
CA GLU A 77 -14.03 1.15 -1.58
C GLU A 77 -13.03 1.96 -2.43
N PRO A 78 -11.89 1.38 -2.82
CA PRO A 78 -11.53 -0.03 -2.70
C PRO A 78 -10.79 -0.38 -1.38
N PRO A 79 -10.69 -1.68 -1.04
CA PRO A 79 -10.08 -2.14 0.21
C PRO A 79 -8.56 -1.93 0.30
N VAL A 80 -7.88 -1.94 -0.85
CA VAL A 80 -6.44 -1.63 -0.99
C VAL A 80 -6.27 -0.72 -2.19
N TYR A 81 -5.58 0.41 -2.02
CA TYR A 81 -5.38 1.41 -3.07
C TYR A 81 -4.06 2.13 -2.96
N ARG A 82 -3.67 2.79 -4.05
CA ARG A 82 -2.55 3.74 -4.07
C ARG A 82 -3.04 5.14 -3.71
N ILE A 83 -2.23 5.88 -2.94
CA ILE A 83 -2.45 7.30 -2.73
C ILE A 83 -1.84 8.06 -3.91
N SER A 84 -2.68 8.75 -4.66
CA SER A 84 -2.30 9.48 -5.87
C SER A 84 -1.29 10.59 -5.56
N LYS A 85 -0.44 10.91 -6.55
CA LYS A 85 0.52 12.04 -6.50
C LYS A 85 1.49 12.00 -5.31
N THR A 86 1.91 10.82 -4.88
CA THR A 86 2.92 10.62 -3.83
C THR A 86 4.18 9.94 -4.38
N ILE A 87 5.36 10.36 -3.89
CA ILE A 87 6.66 9.74 -4.17
C ILE A 87 7.45 9.60 -2.84
N PRO A 88 7.81 8.38 -2.40
CA PRO A 88 7.51 7.10 -3.03
C PRO A 88 6.00 6.82 -3.07
N ALA A 89 5.59 5.94 -3.98
CA ALA A 89 4.19 5.53 -4.08
C ALA A 89 3.73 4.92 -2.74
N LEU A 90 2.69 5.49 -2.15
CA LEU A 90 2.11 4.99 -0.91
C LEU A 90 0.92 4.07 -1.22
N THR A 91 0.91 2.91 -0.57
CA THR A 91 -0.24 1.99 -0.56
C THR A 91 -0.99 2.15 0.75
N ALA A 92 -2.29 2.33 0.67
CA ALA A 92 -3.19 2.37 1.81
C ALA A 92 -4.15 1.19 1.78
N VAL A 93 -4.62 0.81 2.97
CA VAL A 93 -5.57 -0.26 3.20
C VAL A 93 -6.70 0.31 4.05
N SER A 94 -7.94 -0.04 3.76
CA SER A 94 -9.08 0.34 4.60
C SER A 94 -8.95 -0.24 6.01
N ASP A 95 -9.54 0.42 7.01
CA ASP A 95 -9.50 -0.07 8.40
C ASP A 95 -10.03 -1.51 8.51
N VAL A 96 -11.16 -1.81 7.85
CA VAL A 96 -11.79 -3.13 7.85
C VAL A 96 -10.84 -4.19 7.27
N SER A 97 -10.23 -3.90 6.11
CA SER A 97 -9.30 -4.82 5.46
C SER A 97 -7.98 -4.96 6.23
N SER A 98 -7.55 -3.92 6.96
CA SER A 98 -6.32 -3.95 7.74
C SER A 98 -6.38 -4.99 8.86
N THR A 99 -7.54 -5.11 9.54
CA THR A 99 -7.78 -6.12 10.56
C THR A 99 -7.67 -7.53 9.96
N SER A 100 -8.33 -7.77 8.82
CA SER A 100 -8.25 -9.07 8.14
C SER A 100 -6.83 -9.42 7.70
N ILE A 101 -6.04 -8.44 7.22
CA ILE A 101 -4.63 -8.67 6.87
C ILE A 101 -3.81 -9.11 8.10
N ILE A 102 -4.03 -8.46 9.24
CA ILE A 102 -3.32 -8.78 10.49
C ILE A 102 -3.68 -10.20 10.97
N GLU A 103 -4.96 -10.54 10.95
CA GLU A 103 -5.47 -11.86 11.37
C GLU A 103 -4.91 -13.01 10.53
N GLN A 104 -4.65 -12.77 9.24
CA GLN A 104 -4.03 -13.75 8.36
C GLN A 104 -2.53 -13.97 8.62
N GLY A 105 -1.88 -13.13 9.44
CA GLY A 105 -0.47 -13.29 9.80
C GLY A 105 0.47 -13.22 8.60
N PHE A 106 0.19 -12.35 7.63
CA PHE A 106 1.13 -12.09 6.54
C PHE A 106 2.40 -11.40 7.08
N THR A 107 3.54 -11.61 6.42
CA THR A 107 4.85 -11.08 6.84
C THR A 107 5.42 -10.12 5.80
N GLY A 108 6.52 -9.42 6.14
CA GLY A 108 7.25 -8.57 5.18
C GLY A 108 6.67 -7.17 4.97
N PHE A 109 5.74 -6.72 5.81
CA PHE A 109 5.22 -5.35 5.82
C PHE A 109 4.95 -4.86 7.24
N SER A 110 4.79 -3.55 7.36
CA SER A 110 4.31 -2.87 8.56
C SER A 110 3.10 -2.03 8.21
N LEU A 111 2.00 -2.22 8.95
CA LEU A 111 0.84 -1.33 8.85
C LEU A 111 1.04 -0.14 9.79
N VAL A 112 1.06 1.06 9.21
CA VAL A 112 1.28 2.30 9.94
C VAL A 112 0.06 3.18 9.74
N LYS A 113 -0.58 3.59 10.84
CA LYS A 113 -1.65 4.58 10.76
C LYS A 113 -1.09 5.90 10.20
N PRO A 114 -1.84 6.64 9.36
CA PRO A 114 -1.35 7.88 8.76
C PRO A 114 -0.76 8.87 9.78
N GLU A 115 -1.36 8.98 10.97
CA GLU A 115 -0.90 9.86 12.03
C GLU A 115 0.45 9.49 12.64
N ASN A 116 0.82 8.22 12.54
CA ASN A 116 2.09 7.68 13.01
C ASN A 116 3.13 7.61 11.89
N TRP A 117 2.80 8.05 10.68
CA TRP A 117 3.74 8.09 9.57
C TRP A 117 4.98 8.92 9.94
N ARG A 118 6.13 8.39 9.55
CA ARG A 118 7.44 9.03 9.65
C ARG A 118 8.14 8.85 8.33
N ASN A 119 8.84 9.89 7.87
CA ASN A 119 9.59 9.82 6.64
C ASN A 119 10.67 8.73 6.76
N PRO A 120 10.63 7.66 5.94
CA PRO A 120 11.59 6.56 6.04
C PRO A 120 13.03 7.02 5.80
N ALA A 121 13.22 8.08 5.00
CA ALA A 121 14.55 8.63 4.71
C ALA A 121 15.17 9.41 5.89
N LEU A 122 14.39 9.66 6.96
CA LEU A 122 14.85 10.35 8.17
C LEU A 122 15.03 9.39 9.36
N ILE A 123 14.78 8.09 9.18
CA ILE A 123 15.03 7.06 10.19
C ILE A 123 16.46 6.54 9.93
N THR A 124 17.44 7.27 10.44
CA THR A 124 18.85 6.85 10.56
C THR A 124 19.16 6.48 11.98
#